data_AF-A0A8J3YLX0-F1
#
_entry.id   AF-A0A8J3YLX0-F1
#
_cell.length_a   1.000
_cell.length_b   1.000
_cell.length_c   1.000
_cell.angle_alpha   90.00
_cell.angle_beta   90.00
_cell.angle_gamma   90.00
#
_symmetry.space_group_name_H-M   'P 1'
#
loop_
_entity.id
_entity.type
_entity.pdbx_description
1 polymer ?
#
loop_
_entity_poly.entity_id
_entity_poly.type
_entity_poly.pdbx_seq_one_letter_code
_entity_poly.pdbx_strand_id
1 'polypeptide(L)'
;MGVPWGVERSSSKWTGKDEFLEKWTSFAAADLCSRFRIPYDDDIHLFVREDDGTVTVTSRSEPDLLAEISSLSTPDGSYAIFGPLTEASLFVPDHRKDRWVTQDTWRHSGGNIVVASLDALYWMSEPDVIDRPMARELHLAGRFAEDYELVVSISF
;
A
#
# COMPACT_ATOMS: atom_id res chain seq x y z
N MET A 1 -11.40 -15.20 -11.48
CA MET A 1 -11.69 -13.97 -10.72
C MET A 1 -10.47 -13.08 -10.87
N GLY A 2 -10.66 -11.78 -11.09
CA GLY A 2 -9.56 -10.81 -11.12
C GLY A 2 -8.97 -10.65 -9.72
N VAL A 3 -7.67 -10.38 -9.63
CA VAL A 3 -6.98 -10.02 -8.38
C VAL A 3 -6.84 -8.49 -8.37
N PRO A 4 -7.67 -7.78 -7.59
CA PRO A 4 -7.62 -6.32 -7.56
C PRO A 4 -6.37 -5.82 -6.83
N TRP A 5 -5.82 -4.73 -7.33
CA TRP A 5 -4.65 -4.05 -6.77
C TRP A 5 -4.75 -2.55 -7.05
N GLY A 6 -3.94 -1.75 -6.36
CA GLY A 6 -3.84 -0.32 -6.59
C GLY A 6 -3.35 0.43 -5.35
N VAL A 7 -3.44 1.76 -5.39
CA VAL A 7 -3.23 2.58 -4.19
C VAL A 7 -4.27 2.18 -3.15
N GLU A 8 -3.81 1.87 -1.95
CA GLU A 8 -4.67 1.42 -0.86
C GLU A 8 -5.68 2.51 -0.52
N ARG A 9 -6.96 2.16 -0.65
CA ARG A 9 -8.09 3.05 -0.40
C ARG A 9 -9.08 2.33 0.50
N SER A 10 -9.47 3.00 1.56
CA SER A 10 -10.07 2.34 2.73
C SER A 10 -11.60 2.42 2.80
N SER A 11 -12.27 3.09 1.86
CA SER A 11 -13.70 3.40 1.96
C SER A 11 -14.64 2.19 2.02
N SER A 12 -14.19 0.97 1.66
CA SER A 12 -15.02 -0.24 1.72
C SER A 12 -14.54 -1.34 2.67
N LYS A 13 -13.36 -1.20 3.29
CA LYS A 13 -12.72 -2.27 4.09
C LYS A 13 -12.90 -2.09 5.60
N TRP A 14 -13.22 -0.88 6.05
CA TRP A 14 -13.29 -0.54 7.48
C TRP A 14 -14.69 -0.11 7.86
N THR A 15 -15.07 -0.41 9.10
CA THR A 15 -16.41 -0.08 9.62
C THR A 15 -16.56 1.43 9.89
N GLY A 16 -15.44 2.17 9.95
CA GLY A 16 -15.41 3.62 10.04
C GLY A 16 -14.00 4.21 10.14
N LYS A 17 -13.93 5.55 10.15
CA LYS A 17 -12.68 6.34 10.17
C LYS A 17 -11.81 6.06 11.39
N ASP A 18 -12.42 5.92 12.56
CA ASP A 18 -11.67 5.67 13.80
C ASP A 18 -10.95 4.32 13.79
N GLU A 19 -11.64 3.26 13.32
CA GLU A 19 -11.03 1.94 13.15
C GLU A 19 -9.88 2.00 12.13
N PHE A 20 -10.09 2.68 11.01
CA PHE A 20 -9.06 2.92 10.00
C PHE A 20 -7.82 3.62 10.61
N LEU A 21 -8.02 4.73 11.32
CA LEU A 21 -6.93 5.49 11.93
C LEU A 21 -6.19 4.67 12.98
N GLU A 22 -6.89 3.96 13.86
CA GLU A 22 -6.30 3.10 14.89
C GLU A 22 -5.39 2.03 14.26
N LYS A 23 -5.83 1.43 13.17
CA LYS A 23 -5.14 0.31 12.50
C LYS A 23 -3.87 0.75 11.78
N TRP A 24 -3.91 1.86 11.07
CA TRP A 24 -2.73 2.42 10.41
C TRP A 24 -1.78 3.12 11.38
N THR A 25 -2.30 3.67 12.49
CA THR A 25 -1.46 4.14 13.60
C THR A 25 -0.69 2.98 14.22
N SER A 26 -1.35 1.85 14.45
CA SER A 26 -0.69 0.63 14.96
C SER A 26 0.36 0.08 13.98
N PHE A 27 0.08 0.15 12.67
CA PHE A 27 1.04 -0.20 11.62
C PHE A 27 2.30 0.66 11.68
N ALA A 28 2.15 1.99 11.78
CA ALA A 28 3.27 2.91 11.92
C ALA A 28 4.03 2.67 13.24
N ALA A 29 3.33 2.47 14.36
CA ALA A 29 3.93 2.26 15.68
C ALA A 29 4.78 0.99 15.75
N ALA A 30 4.39 -0.05 15.01
CA ALA A 30 5.15 -1.29 14.83
C ALA A 30 6.45 -1.13 14.02
N ASP A 31 6.81 0.09 13.61
CA ASP A 31 8.00 0.41 12.81
C ASP A 31 8.01 -0.30 11.45
N LEU A 32 6.83 -0.60 10.90
CA LEU A 32 6.70 -1.25 9.59
C LEU A 32 6.91 -0.26 8.43
N CYS A 33 6.54 1.00 8.64
CA CYS A 33 6.86 2.13 7.78
C CYS A 33 6.86 3.40 8.65
N SER A 34 7.93 4.19 8.58
CA SER A 34 8.04 5.38 9.42
C SER A 34 7.21 6.56 8.91
N ARG A 35 6.84 6.58 7.63
CA ARG A 35 6.13 7.70 7.02
C ARG A 35 5.37 7.28 5.78
N PHE A 36 4.07 7.49 5.76
CA PHE A 36 3.22 7.14 4.62
C PHE A 36 1.86 7.86 4.66
N ARG A 37 1.19 7.90 3.52
CA ARG A 37 -0.11 8.53 3.28
C ARG A 37 -1.13 7.52 2.82
N ILE A 38 -2.35 7.62 3.34
CA ILE A 38 -3.47 6.79 2.90
C ILE A 38 -4.73 7.64 2.71
N PRO A 39 -5.39 7.57 1.55
CA PRO A 39 -6.69 8.15 1.33
C PRO A 39 -7.79 7.47 2.17
N TYR A 40 -8.63 8.29 2.81
CA TYR A 40 -9.89 7.88 3.40
C TYR A 40 -10.97 8.92 3.05
N ASP A 41 -12.01 8.50 2.33
CA ASP A 41 -13.02 9.38 1.74
C ASP A 41 -12.37 10.56 0.97
N ASP A 42 -12.62 11.80 1.40
CA ASP A 42 -12.15 13.03 0.74
C ASP A 42 -10.85 13.61 1.35
N ASP A 43 -10.23 12.88 2.29
CA ASP A 43 -9.01 13.28 2.99
C ASP A 43 -7.83 12.33 2.66
N ILE A 44 -6.62 12.90 2.67
CA ILE A 44 -5.37 12.17 2.75
C ILE A 44 -4.87 12.22 4.20
N HIS A 45 -4.60 11.04 4.76
CA HIS A 45 -4.04 10.89 6.11
C HIS A 45 -2.56 10.55 6.04
N LEU A 46 -1.71 11.45 6.54
CA LEU A 46 -0.28 11.22 6.69
C LEU A 46 0.01 10.69 8.10
N PHE A 47 0.63 9.52 8.15
CA PHE A 47 1.12 8.87 9.36
C PHE A 47 2.63 9.06 9.44
N VAL A 48 3.14 9.51 10.57
CA VAL A 48 4.58 9.65 10.84
C VAL A 48 4.90 9.01 12.18
N ARG A 49 5.82 8.05 12.19
CA ARG A 49 6.38 7.47 13.40
C ARG A 49 7.55 8.36 13.85
N GLU A 50 7.44 8.95 15.02
CA GLU A 50 8.48 9.74 15.65
C GLU A 50 9.58 8.86 16.25
N ASP A 51 10.72 9.46 16.61
CA ASP A 51 11.87 8.74 17.17
C ASP A 51 11.56 8.03 18.50
N ASP A 52 10.63 8.58 19.29
CA ASP A 52 10.17 8.02 20.56
C ASP A 52 9.16 6.86 20.39
N GLY A 53 8.81 6.53 19.14
CA GLY A 53 7.85 5.48 18.79
C GLY A 53 6.39 5.92 18.82
N THR A 54 6.10 7.19 19.16
CA THR A 54 4.77 7.75 18.98
C THR A 54 4.45 7.95 17.50
N VAL A 55 3.17 8.00 17.15
CA VAL A 55 2.72 8.22 15.78
C VAL A 55 1.88 9.47 15.74
N THR A 56 2.27 10.40 14.86
CA THR A 56 1.49 11.59 14.55
C THR A 56 0.67 11.34 13.29
N VAL A 57 -0.59 11.77 13.33
CA VAL A 57 -1.50 11.67 12.18
C VAL A 57 -2.01 13.04 11.82
N THR A 58 -1.72 13.48 10.60
CA THR A 58 -2.25 14.73 10.04
C THR A 58 -3.18 14.42 8.88
N SER A 59 -4.32 15.11 8.83
CA SER A 59 -5.33 14.91 7.80
C SER A 59 -5.46 16.19 6.97
N ARG A 60 -5.51 16.04 5.65
CA ARG A 60 -5.67 17.17 4.74
C ARG A 60 -6.54 16.76 3.55
N SER A 61 -7.46 17.65 3.17
CA SER A 61 -8.17 17.50 1.91
C SER A 61 -7.25 17.87 0.74
N GLU A 62 -7.04 16.91 -0.17
CA GLU A 62 -6.20 17.05 -1.36
C GLU A 62 -6.96 16.51 -2.60
N PRO A 63 -8.01 17.23 -3.06
CA PRO A 63 -8.89 16.73 -4.11
C PRO A 63 -8.17 16.46 -5.44
N ASP A 64 -7.15 17.25 -5.76
CA ASP A 64 -6.35 17.06 -6.98
C ASP A 64 -5.56 15.75 -6.93
N LEU A 65 -4.92 15.45 -5.79
CA LEU A 65 -4.22 14.18 -5.59
C LEU A 65 -5.20 12.99 -5.60
N LEU A 66 -6.38 13.14 -4.99
CA LEU A 66 -7.42 12.11 -5.03
C LEU A 66 -7.93 11.85 -6.46
N ALA A 67 -8.02 12.89 -7.29
CA ALA A 67 -8.37 12.77 -8.70
C ALA A 67 -7.24 12.07 -9.48
N GLU A 68 -5.98 12.41 -9.25
CA GLU A 68 -4.82 11.74 -9.85
C GLU A 68 -4.78 10.25 -9.49
N ILE A 69 -4.91 9.90 -8.20
CA ILE A 69 -4.97 8.50 -7.76
C ILE A 69 -6.13 7.77 -8.44
N SER A 70 -7.29 8.41 -8.63
CA SER A 70 -8.46 7.79 -9.30
C SER A 70 -8.27 7.63 -10.80
N SER A 71 -7.33 8.35 -11.40
CA SER A 71 -7.00 8.25 -12.82
C SER A 71 -5.96 7.17 -13.14
N LEU A 72 -5.30 6.62 -12.11
CA LEU A 72 -4.34 5.52 -12.28
C LEU A 72 -5.03 4.30 -12.89
N SER A 73 -4.40 3.75 -13.91
CA SER A 73 -4.87 2.52 -14.55
C SER A 73 -4.45 1.32 -13.70
N THR A 74 -5.39 0.72 -12.99
CA THR A 74 -5.18 -0.47 -12.15
C THR A 74 -6.05 -1.63 -12.64
N PRO A 75 -5.72 -2.22 -13.81
CA PRO A 75 -6.50 -3.34 -14.33
C PRO A 75 -6.37 -4.55 -13.38
N ASP A 76 -7.47 -5.26 -13.16
CA ASP A 76 -7.44 -6.51 -12.39
C ASP A 76 -6.34 -7.44 -12.93
N GLY A 77 -5.50 -7.96 -12.03
CA GLY A 77 -4.56 -9.02 -12.37
C GLY A 77 -5.19 -10.39 -12.26
N SER A 78 -4.35 -11.41 -12.22
CA SER A 78 -4.78 -12.80 -11.99
C SER A 78 -3.87 -13.46 -10.97
N TYR A 79 -4.34 -14.55 -10.34
CA TYR A 79 -3.47 -15.36 -9.49
C TYR A 79 -2.27 -15.94 -10.24
N ALA A 80 -2.35 -16.14 -11.56
CA ALA A 80 -1.19 -16.57 -12.36
C ALA A 80 -0.15 -15.45 -12.52
N ILE A 81 -0.61 -14.20 -12.50
CA ILE A 81 0.26 -13.01 -12.49
C ILE A 81 0.80 -12.79 -11.08
N PHE A 82 -0.07 -12.63 -10.07
CA PHE A 82 0.33 -12.26 -8.72
C PHE A 82 0.80 -13.41 -7.81
N GLY A 83 0.42 -14.65 -8.12
CA GLY A 83 0.81 -15.83 -7.34
C GLY A 83 2.31 -16.11 -7.39
N PRO A 84 2.98 -16.01 -8.55
CA PRO A 84 4.45 -16.00 -8.61
C PRO A 84 5.07 -14.70 -8.04
N LEU A 85 4.31 -13.59 -8.02
CA LEU A 85 4.84 -12.28 -7.68
C LEU A 85 5.03 -12.04 -6.19
N THR A 86 4.28 -12.66 -5.27
CA THR A 86 4.41 -12.19 -3.89
C THR A 86 4.08 -13.22 -2.81
N GLU A 87 4.86 -13.18 -1.74
CA GLU A 87 4.40 -13.42 -0.36
C GLU A 87 3.75 -12.15 0.25
N ALA A 88 3.86 -11.00 -0.42
CA ALA A 88 3.50 -9.64 0.03
C ALA A 88 2.22 -9.05 -0.58
N SER A 89 1.28 -8.73 0.31
CA SER A 89 -0.01 -8.12 -0.06
C SER A 89 0.01 -6.58 0.07
N LEU A 90 1.09 -6.01 0.61
CA LEU A 90 1.23 -4.58 0.87
C LEU A 90 2.63 -4.06 0.52
N PHE A 91 2.69 -2.94 -0.19
CA PHE A 91 3.90 -2.23 -0.57
C PHE A 91 3.87 -0.81 -0.03
N VAL A 92 4.97 -0.40 0.61
CA VAL A 92 5.05 0.87 1.32
C VAL A 92 6.20 1.72 0.78
N PRO A 93 6.11 3.06 0.87
CA PRO A 93 7.14 3.98 0.37
C PRO A 93 8.43 3.99 1.22
N ASP A 94 8.60 3.01 2.11
CA ASP A 94 9.80 2.88 2.92
C ASP A 94 10.86 2.11 2.13
N HIS A 95 12.05 2.70 1.99
CA HIS A 95 13.24 2.06 1.39
C HIS A 95 13.99 1.15 2.37
N ARG A 96 13.53 1.02 3.61
CA ARG A 96 14.04 -0.03 4.50
C ARG A 96 13.68 -1.38 3.87
N LYS A 97 14.72 -2.21 3.67
CA LYS A 97 14.69 -3.58 3.14
C LYS A 97 13.42 -4.36 3.52
N ASP A 98 13.00 -5.29 2.66
CA ASP A 98 11.81 -6.11 2.84
C ASP A 98 11.69 -6.70 4.25
N ARG A 99 10.51 -6.51 4.87
CA ARG A 99 10.25 -6.90 6.26
C ARG A 99 9.07 -7.84 6.32
N TRP A 100 9.34 -9.02 6.89
CA TRP A 100 8.29 -9.96 7.24
C TRP A 100 7.47 -9.43 8.39
N VAL A 101 6.19 -9.16 8.15
CA VAL A 101 5.23 -8.89 9.23
C VAL A 101 4.70 -10.23 9.67
N THR A 102 5.25 -10.76 10.77
CA THR A 102 4.67 -11.94 11.39
C THR A 102 3.26 -11.62 11.87
N GLN A 103 2.35 -12.61 11.81
CA GLN A 103 0.91 -12.49 12.12
C GLN A 103 0.56 -11.78 13.44
N ASP A 104 1.51 -11.64 14.36
CA ASP A 104 1.30 -11.05 15.67
C ASP A 104 1.47 -9.52 15.68
N THR A 105 2.18 -8.94 14.69
CA THR A 105 2.48 -7.50 14.69
C THR A 105 1.40 -6.67 14.00
N TRP A 106 0.70 -7.23 13.00
CA TRP A 106 -0.40 -6.56 12.32
C TRP A 106 -1.32 -7.58 11.63
N ARG A 107 -2.62 -7.58 11.96
CA ARG A 107 -3.64 -8.43 11.33
C ARG A 107 -4.59 -7.58 10.48
N HIS A 108 -4.59 -7.80 9.16
CA HIS A 108 -5.64 -7.36 8.24
C HIS A 108 -6.44 -8.60 7.80
N SER A 109 -7.77 -8.51 7.86
CA SER A 109 -8.76 -9.44 7.28
C SER A 109 -8.30 -10.88 6.98
N GLY A 110 -7.96 -11.65 8.02
CA GLY A 110 -7.93 -13.12 7.95
C GLY A 110 -6.78 -13.77 7.16
N GLY A 111 -5.70 -13.05 6.80
CA GLY A 111 -4.56 -13.62 6.06
C GLY A 111 -3.19 -13.15 6.57
N ASN A 112 -2.12 -13.78 6.06
CA ASN A 112 -0.74 -13.29 6.20
C ASN A 112 -0.56 -12.09 5.27
N ILE A 113 0.06 -11.02 5.76
CA ILE A 113 0.49 -9.89 4.94
C ILE A 113 2.00 -9.84 5.04
N VAL A 114 2.70 -9.86 3.92
CA VAL A 114 4.09 -9.42 3.88
C VAL A 114 4.14 -7.98 3.39
N VAL A 115 5.00 -7.18 4.03
CA VAL A 115 5.23 -5.78 3.71
C VAL A 115 6.56 -5.68 2.98
N ALA A 116 6.53 -5.17 1.77
CA ALA A 116 7.73 -4.93 0.98
C ALA A 116 7.90 -3.44 0.68
N SER A 117 9.14 -3.06 0.41
CA SER A 117 9.43 -1.73 -0.12
C SER A 117 8.82 -1.55 -1.52
N LEU A 118 8.53 -0.33 -1.94
CA LEU A 118 8.11 -0.05 -3.34
C LEU A 118 9.20 -0.47 -4.35
N ASP A 119 10.47 -0.53 -3.94
CA ASP A 119 11.55 -1.06 -4.77
C ASP A 119 11.28 -2.50 -5.21
N ALA A 120 10.71 -3.34 -4.33
CA ALA A 120 10.30 -4.68 -4.70
C ALA A 120 9.30 -4.66 -5.86
N LEU A 121 8.34 -3.71 -5.86
CA LEU A 121 7.37 -3.56 -6.94
C LEU A 121 8.05 -3.23 -8.28
N TYR A 122 9.12 -2.44 -8.28
CA TYR A 122 9.91 -2.15 -9.48
C TYR A 122 10.67 -3.35 -10.00
N TRP A 123 11.40 -4.06 -9.14
CA TRP A 123 12.10 -5.29 -9.52
C TRP A 123 11.12 -6.34 -10.06
N MET A 124 9.93 -6.41 -9.47
CA MET A 124 8.89 -7.34 -9.89
C MET A 124 8.19 -6.95 -11.19
N SER A 125 8.31 -5.69 -11.62
CA SER A 125 7.80 -5.21 -12.91
C SER A 125 8.72 -5.56 -14.10
N GLU A 126 9.75 -6.39 -13.89
CA GLU A 126 10.63 -6.81 -14.98
C GLU A 126 9.88 -7.69 -16.03
N PRO A 127 10.16 -7.52 -17.35
CA PRO A 127 9.37 -8.11 -18.43
C PRO A 127 9.39 -9.64 -18.53
N ASP A 128 10.32 -10.28 -17.83
CA ASP A 128 10.49 -11.73 -17.72
C ASP A 128 9.70 -12.33 -16.55
N VAL A 129 9.18 -11.49 -15.65
CA VAL A 129 8.39 -11.88 -14.47
C VAL A 129 6.88 -11.72 -14.71
N ILE A 130 6.45 -10.66 -15.42
CA ILE A 130 5.03 -10.36 -15.68
C ILE A 130 4.80 -10.03 -17.16
N ASP A 131 3.57 -10.27 -17.64
CA ASP A 131 3.11 -9.69 -18.90
C ASP A 131 3.37 -8.16 -18.96
N ARG A 132 3.97 -7.71 -20.07
CA ARG A 132 4.51 -6.35 -20.23
C ARG A 132 3.52 -5.21 -19.93
N PRO A 133 2.23 -5.30 -20.30
CA PRO A 133 1.25 -4.27 -19.97
C PRO A 133 1.08 -4.12 -18.45
N MET A 134 0.95 -5.22 -17.71
CA MET A 134 0.76 -5.17 -16.25
C MET A 134 2.01 -4.67 -15.53
N ALA A 135 3.19 -5.12 -15.96
CA ALA A 135 4.48 -4.60 -15.48
C ALA A 135 4.56 -3.07 -15.59
N ARG A 136 4.15 -2.52 -16.75
CA ARG A 136 4.13 -1.07 -16.97
C ARG A 136 3.20 -0.34 -16.00
N GLU A 137 1.97 -0.83 -15.84
CA GLU A 137 1.01 -0.20 -14.92
C GLU A 137 1.48 -0.28 -13.46
N LEU A 138 2.04 -1.42 -13.03
CA LEU A 138 2.61 -1.59 -11.69
C LEU A 138 3.78 -0.62 -11.45
N HIS A 139 4.66 -0.46 -12.44
CA HIS A 139 5.77 0.48 -12.36
C HIS A 139 5.29 1.94 -12.24
N LEU A 140 4.30 2.32 -13.05
CA LEU A 140 3.72 3.67 -12.99
C LEU A 140 3.05 3.95 -11.64
N ALA A 141 2.26 3.00 -11.14
CA ALA A 141 1.61 3.12 -9.84
C ALA A 141 2.63 3.13 -8.68
N GLY A 142 3.68 2.31 -8.77
CA GLY A 142 4.77 2.28 -7.78
C GLY A 142 5.49 3.61 -7.70
N ARG A 143 5.82 4.20 -8.85
CA ARG A 143 6.45 5.52 -8.92
C ARG A 143 5.58 6.64 -8.42
N PHE A 144 4.31 6.63 -8.83
CA PHE A 144 3.35 7.56 -8.30
C PHE A 144 3.23 7.44 -6.77
N ALA A 145 3.17 6.20 -6.26
CA ALA A 145 3.08 5.95 -4.83
C ALA A 145 4.33 6.41 -4.08
N GLU A 146 5.51 6.23 -4.65
CA GLU A 146 6.77 6.70 -4.08
C GLU A 146 6.80 8.24 -3.99
N ASP A 147 6.46 8.93 -5.09
CA ASP A 147 6.46 10.39 -5.18
C ASP A 147 5.52 11.06 -4.16
N TYR A 148 4.41 10.38 -3.81
CA TYR A 148 3.37 10.89 -2.90
C TYR A 148 3.32 10.17 -1.54
N GLU A 149 4.30 9.31 -1.24
CA GLU A 149 4.37 8.55 0.01
C GLU A 149 3.14 7.63 0.23
N LEU A 150 2.52 7.14 -0.83
CA LEU A 150 1.31 6.32 -0.79
C LEU A 150 1.63 4.83 -0.64
N VAL A 151 0.65 4.09 -0.12
CA VAL A 151 0.72 2.63 0.02
C VAL A 151 0.02 1.96 -1.16
N VAL A 152 0.59 0.88 -1.69
CA VAL A 152 -0.01 0.03 -2.73
C VAL A 152 -0.38 -1.32 -2.14
N SER A 153 -1.55 -1.86 -2.47
CA SER A 153 -1.98 -3.18 -2.00
C SER A 153 -2.40 -4.09 -3.14
N ILE A 154 -2.31 -5.40 -2.88
CA ILE A 154 -2.80 -6.49 -3.74
C ILE A 154 -3.74 -7.35 -2.87
N SER A 155 -4.97 -7.57 -3.32
CA SER A 155 -5.99 -8.28 -2.54
C SER A 155 -6.31 -9.65 -3.16
N PHE A 156 -6.00 -10.72 -2.43
CA PHE A 156 -6.21 -12.12 -2.84
C PHE A 156 -7.53 -12.71 -2.34
#